data_AF-A0AAV2L2C4-F1
#
_entry.id   AF-A0AAV2L2C4-F1
#
_cell.length_a   1.000
_cell.length_b   1.000
_cell.length_c   1.000
_cell.angle_alpha   90.00
_cell.angle_beta   90.00
_cell.angle_gamma   90.00
#
_symmetry.space_group_name_H-M   'P 1'
#
loop_
_entity.id
_entity.type
_entity.pdbx_description
1 polymer ?
#
loop_
_entity_poly.entity_id
_entity_poly.type
_entity_poly.pdbx_seq_one_letter_code
_entity_poly.pdbx_strand_id
1 'polypeptide(L)'
;MRPMSIDDPAYPFLAGFGIPAVSFHFISVNSEEYQYYNTILDSKSHLDYEAAQKTSTMAAIAAQFAGQIALRLVHDHLLNFDVTGYKKLLNERVHDINNHLSDLNQSGQLKDLSPSWLYRAKASFQRASDSIDNDIKNTNLNDPEACRLLNGRIMKVEHGLLSQYVSPYEFPFRHLVFGKGPFTLNEIAELDNELQLRLQLALATWNLQGCANSMAGNLWDIDNEI
;
A
#
# COMPACT_ATOMS: atom_id res chain seq x y z
N MET A 1 -15.02 -0.60 0.63
CA MET A 1 -13.86 -1.42 1.02
C MET A 1 -13.30 -0.84 2.30
N ARG A 2 -13.02 -1.67 3.30
CA ARG A 2 -12.37 -1.24 4.54
C ARG A 2 -10.85 -1.43 4.38
N PRO A 3 -10.01 -0.55 4.95
CA PRO A 3 -8.59 -0.83 5.05
C PRO A 3 -8.34 -2.13 5.81
N MET A 4 -7.32 -2.87 5.40
CA MET A 4 -6.90 -4.09 6.08
C MET A 4 -6.42 -3.75 7.51
N SER A 5 -6.87 -4.52 8.47
CA SER A 5 -6.57 -4.38 9.90
C SER A 5 -5.49 -5.36 10.33
N ILE A 6 -4.93 -5.17 11.53
CA ILE A 6 -3.94 -6.11 12.09
C ILE A 6 -4.50 -7.53 12.32
N ASP A 7 -5.81 -7.64 12.50
CA ASP A 7 -6.50 -8.90 12.72
C ASP A 7 -6.75 -9.66 11.41
N ASP A 8 -6.54 -9.02 10.26
CA ASP A 8 -6.58 -9.69 8.96
C ASP A 8 -5.31 -10.54 8.75
N PRO A 9 -5.42 -11.84 8.46
CA PRO A 9 -4.26 -12.71 8.20
C PRO A 9 -3.40 -12.27 7.01
N ALA A 10 -3.96 -11.48 6.10
CA ALA A 10 -3.27 -10.91 4.96
C ALA A 10 -2.41 -9.68 5.30
N TYR A 11 -2.64 -9.04 6.46
CA TYR A 11 -1.98 -7.78 6.83
C TYR A 11 -0.46 -7.87 6.96
N PRO A 12 0.12 -8.93 7.56
CA PRO A 12 1.57 -9.07 7.61
C PRO A 12 2.23 -9.14 6.22
N PHE A 13 1.56 -9.74 5.22
CA PHE A 13 2.06 -9.79 3.85
C PHE A 13 2.19 -8.38 3.26
N LEU A 14 1.14 -7.58 3.40
CA LEU A 14 1.11 -6.19 2.93
C LEU A 14 2.06 -5.30 3.74
N ALA A 15 1.76 -5.13 5.02
CA ALA A 15 2.37 -4.12 5.87
C ALA A 15 3.78 -4.48 6.35
N GLY A 16 4.11 -5.77 6.41
CA GLY A 16 5.40 -6.26 6.90
C GLY A 16 6.36 -6.72 5.82
N PHE A 17 5.87 -7.51 4.86
CA PHE A 17 6.69 -8.09 3.79
C PHE A 17 6.65 -7.30 2.47
N GLY A 18 5.74 -6.34 2.33
CA GLY A 18 5.61 -5.54 1.10
C GLY A 18 5.17 -6.40 -0.07
N ILE A 19 4.24 -7.32 0.19
CA ILE A 19 3.62 -8.22 -0.78
C ILE A 19 2.16 -7.79 -0.96
N PRO A 20 1.71 -7.45 -2.17
CA PRO A 20 0.32 -7.08 -2.40
C PRO A 20 -0.60 -8.21 -1.93
N ALA A 21 -1.54 -7.88 -1.05
CA ALA A 21 -2.41 -8.85 -0.42
C ALA A 21 -3.87 -8.38 -0.45
N VAL A 22 -4.80 -9.33 -0.54
CA VAL A 22 -6.23 -9.07 -0.54
C VAL A 22 -6.92 -9.96 0.49
N SER A 23 -7.80 -9.34 1.28
CA SER A 23 -8.75 -10.00 2.16
C SER A 23 -10.15 -9.60 1.70
N PHE A 24 -11.07 -10.55 1.61
CA PHE A 24 -12.45 -10.28 1.24
C PHE A 24 -13.39 -11.19 2.01
N HIS A 25 -14.57 -10.67 2.33
CA HIS A 25 -15.61 -11.38 3.04
C HIS A 25 -16.98 -10.83 2.63
N PHE A 26 -18.00 -11.68 2.69
CA PHE A 26 -19.39 -11.27 2.51
C PHE A 26 -19.97 -10.84 3.86
N ILE A 27 -20.50 -9.63 3.92
CA ILE A 27 -21.15 -9.08 5.12
C ILE A 27 -22.63 -8.82 4.85
N SER A 28 -23.43 -9.01 5.89
CA SER A 28 -24.83 -8.59 5.88
C SER A 28 -24.90 -7.07 5.93
N VAL A 29 -25.86 -6.47 5.21
CA VAL A 29 -25.97 -5.01 4.99
C VAL A 29 -26.04 -4.19 6.29
N ASN A 30 -26.39 -4.82 7.42
CA ASN A 30 -26.52 -4.19 8.73
C ASN A 30 -25.79 -4.95 9.87
N SER A 31 -24.90 -5.89 9.53
CA SER A 31 -24.07 -6.56 10.54
C SER A 31 -22.61 -6.52 10.11
N GLU A 32 -21.78 -5.87 10.92
CA GLU A 32 -20.34 -5.82 10.67
C GLU A 32 -19.63 -7.09 11.13
N GLU A 33 -20.24 -7.85 12.02
CA GLU A 33 -19.61 -8.99 12.70
C GLU A 33 -20.52 -10.22 12.68
N TYR A 34 -19.88 -11.39 12.67
CA TYR A 34 -20.56 -12.67 12.84
C TYR A 34 -20.75 -12.94 14.34
N GLN A 35 -22.00 -12.94 14.81
CA GLN A 35 -22.33 -12.98 16.25
C GLN A 35 -21.74 -14.17 16.99
N TYR A 36 -21.56 -15.30 16.32
CA TYR A 36 -21.11 -16.54 16.95
C TYR A 36 -19.59 -16.75 16.90
N TYR A 37 -18.85 -15.84 16.26
CA TYR A 37 -17.39 -15.94 16.15
C TYR A 37 -16.73 -16.10 17.52
N ASN A 38 -15.76 -17.02 17.64
CA ASN A 38 -15.08 -17.36 18.90
C ASN A 38 -16.00 -17.84 20.04
N THR A 39 -17.19 -18.36 19.73
CA THR A 39 -18.10 -18.96 20.73
C THR A 39 -18.33 -20.44 20.45
N ILE A 40 -18.88 -21.15 21.44
CA ILE A 40 -19.34 -22.54 21.26
C ILE A 40 -20.51 -22.68 20.27
N LEU A 41 -21.12 -21.56 19.87
CA LEU A 41 -22.21 -21.52 18.91
C LEU A 41 -21.72 -21.34 17.47
N ASP A 42 -20.41 -21.21 17.23
CA ASP A 42 -19.81 -21.23 15.89
C ASP A 42 -19.92 -22.63 15.28
N SER A 43 -21.11 -22.92 14.76
CA SER A 43 -21.48 -24.20 14.19
C SER A 43 -22.13 -24.01 12.84
N LYS A 44 -22.04 -25.05 12.00
CA LYS A 44 -22.63 -25.03 10.65
C LYS A 44 -24.10 -24.58 10.64
N SER A 45 -24.90 -25.02 11.61
CA SER A 45 -26.32 -24.66 11.68
C SER A 45 -26.54 -23.16 11.90
N HIS A 46 -25.72 -22.53 12.76
CA HIS A 46 -25.81 -21.10 13.01
C HIS A 46 -25.25 -20.29 11.84
N LEU A 47 -24.17 -20.75 11.21
CA LEU A 47 -23.67 -20.15 9.97
C LEU A 47 -24.71 -20.21 8.85
N ASP A 48 -25.37 -21.35 8.66
CA ASP A 48 -26.44 -21.52 7.68
C ASP A 48 -27.64 -20.61 7.98
N TYR A 49 -27.97 -20.41 9.26
CA TYR A 49 -29.01 -19.48 9.68
C TYR A 49 -28.65 -18.02 9.34
N GLU A 50 -27.47 -17.56 9.77
CA GLU A 50 -26.96 -16.20 9.51
C GLU A 50 -26.80 -15.91 8.01
N ALA A 51 -26.39 -16.91 7.23
CA ALA A 51 -26.27 -16.82 5.77
C ALA A 51 -27.62 -16.98 5.04
N ALA A 52 -28.76 -16.94 5.73
CA ALA A 52 -30.11 -17.13 5.16
C ALA A 52 -30.22 -18.42 4.30
N GLN A 53 -29.59 -19.50 4.76
CA GLN A 53 -29.50 -20.82 4.12
C GLN A 53 -28.76 -20.81 2.76
N LYS A 54 -27.91 -19.79 2.50
CA LYS A 54 -27.16 -19.64 1.25
C LYS A 54 -25.65 -19.92 1.39
N THR A 55 -25.21 -20.56 2.48
CA THR A 55 -23.78 -20.82 2.76
C THR A 55 -23.07 -21.50 1.60
N SER A 56 -23.67 -22.53 0.99
CA SER A 56 -23.07 -23.25 -0.14
C SER A 56 -22.87 -22.34 -1.36
N THR A 57 -23.86 -21.51 -1.67
CA THR A 57 -23.79 -20.52 -2.75
C THR A 57 -22.74 -19.45 -2.45
N MET A 58 -22.70 -18.93 -1.22
CA MET A 58 -21.70 -17.94 -0.80
C MET A 58 -20.28 -18.52 -0.87
N ALA A 59 -20.08 -19.76 -0.42
CA ALA A 59 -18.81 -20.46 -0.53
C ALA A 59 -18.39 -20.67 -1.99
N ALA A 60 -19.33 -21.05 -2.86
CA ALA A 60 -19.06 -21.20 -4.29
C ALA A 60 -18.65 -19.87 -4.94
N ILE A 61 -19.34 -18.76 -4.62
CA ILE A 61 -18.99 -17.43 -5.12
C ILE A 61 -17.63 -16.97 -4.56
N ALA A 62 -17.36 -17.19 -3.27
CA ALA A 62 -16.06 -16.89 -2.65
C ALA A 62 -14.93 -17.64 -3.37
N ALA A 63 -15.12 -18.95 -3.62
CA ALA A 63 -14.15 -19.79 -4.32
C ALA A 63 -13.95 -19.33 -5.77
N GLN A 64 -15.02 -18.96 -6.47
CA GLN A 64 -14.92 -18.41 -7.82
C GLN A 64 -14.15 -17.08 -7.83
N PHE A 65 -14.44 -16.18 -6.89
CA PHE A 65 -13.75 -14.89 -6.79
C PHE A 65 -12.24 -15.08 -6.51
N ALA A 66 -11.89 -15.89 -5.51
CA ALA A 66 -10.50 -16.23 -5.23
C ALA A 66 -9.80 -16.93 -6.41
N GLY A 67 -10.48 -17.86 -7.07
CA GLY A 67 -9.96 -18.55 -8.26
C GLY A 67 -9.72 -17.61 -9.44
N GLN A 68 -10.61 -16.62 -9.65
CA GLN A 68 -10.44 -15.61 -10.70
C GLN A 68 -9.25 -14.68 -10.41
N ILE A 69 -9.04 -14.28 -9.15
CA ILE A 69 -7.85 -13.53 -8.75
C ILE A 69 -6.59 -14.36 -9.05
N ALA A 70 -6.56 -15.62 -8.61
CA ALA A 70 -5.42 -16.50 -8.83
C ALA A 70 -5.12 -16.68 -10.33
N LEU A 71 -6.14 -16.95 -11.16
CA LEU A 71 -5.97 -17.08 -12.60
C LEU A 71 -5.41 -15.80 -13.23
N ARG A 72 -5.95 -14.62 -12.88
CA ARG A 72 -5.46 -13.34 -13.42
C ARG A 72 -4.02 -13.02 -13.00
N LEU A 73 -3.55 -13.54 -11.87
CA LEU A 73 -2.19 -13.32 -11.39
C LEU A 73 -1.17 -14.28 -12.02
N VAL A 74 -1.59 -15.41 -12.59
CA VAL A 74 -0.67 -16.47 -13.10
C VAL A 74 -0.81 -16.76 -14.60
N HIS A 75 -1.93 -16.41 -15.22
CA HIS A 75 -2.21 -16.77 -16.61
C HIS A 75 -1.45 -15.89 -17.61
N ASP A 76 -1.40 -14.58 -17.37
CA ASP A 76 -0.86 -13.61 -18.32
C ASP A 76 0.65 -13.39 -18.10
N HIS A 77 1.38 -13.07 -19.17
CA HIS A 77 2.83 -12.80 -19.08
C HIS A 77 3.16 -11.56 -18.24
N LEU A 78 2.21 -10.63 -18.11
CA LEU A 78 2.34 -9.38 -17.35
C LEU A 78 1.52 -9.47 -16.06
N LEU A 79 2.12 -9.08 -14.94
CA LEU A 79 1.43 -8.99 -13.66
C LEU A 79 0.35 -7.90 -13.73
N ASN A 80 -0.89 -8.28 -13.42
CA ASN A 80 -2.04 -7.38 -13.47
C ASN A 80 -2.19 -6.55 -12.19
N PHE A 81 -1.17 -5.74 -11.88
CA PHE A 81 -1.18 -4.81 -10.75
C PHE A 81 -1.30 -3.36 -11.24
N ASP A 82 -2.21 -2.61 -10.62
CA ASP A 82 -2.34 -1.17 -10.85
C ASP A 82 -1.37 -0.40 -9.93
N VAL A 83 -0.19 -0.13 -10.46
CA VAL A 83 0.82 0.70 -9.77
C VAL A 83 0.38 2.16 -9.63
N THR A 84 -0.54 2.63 -10.49
CA THR A 84 -1.04 4.01 -10.47
C THR A 84 -2.06 4.24 -9.35
N GLY A 85 -2.59 3.17 -8.76
CA GLY A 85 -3.50 3.23 -7.62
C GLY A 85 -2.93 3.98 -6.41
N TYR A 86 -1.60 3.95 -6.22
CA TYR A 86 -0.92 4.68 -5.15
C TYR A 86 -0.94 6.20 -5.31
N LYS A 87 -1.16 6.74 -6.51
CA LYS A 87 -1.05 8.18 -6.77
C LYS A 87 -2.03 9.00 -5.94
N LYS A 88 -3.30 8.57 -5.91
CA LYS A 88 -4.34 9.24 -5.13
C LYS A 88 -4.03 9.19 -3.65
N LEU A 89 -3.69 8.00 -3.15
CA LEU A 89 -3.40 7.77 -1.75
C LEU A 89 -2.20 8.59 -1.26
N LEU A 90 -1.09 8.61 -2.01
CA LEU A 90 0.07 9.42 -1.68
C LEU A 90 -0.19 10.93 -1.77
N ASN A 91 -1.03 11.37 -2.71
CA ASN A 91 -1.46 12.77 -2.76
C ASN A 91 -2.19 13.19 -1.48
N GLU A 92 -3.14 12.37 -1.04
CA GLU A 92 -3.92 12.61 0.19
C GLU A 92 -2.98 12.67 1.41
N ARG A 93 -2.14 11.65 1.61
CA ARG A 93 -1.26 11.62 2.80
C ARG A 93 -0.23 12.74 2.84
N VAL A 94 0.37 13.10 1.69
CA VAL A 94 1.33 14.21 1.63
C VAL A 94 0.63 15.55 1.83
N HIS A 95 -0.62 15.68 1.38
CA HIS A 95 -1.43 16.86 1.64
C HIS A 95 -1.74 17.02 3.13
N ASP A 96 -2.10 15.93 3.82
CA ASP A 96 -2.37 15.95 5.27
C ASP A 96 -1.13 16.41 6.06
N ILE A 97 0.05 15.84 5.75
CA ILE A 97 1.33 16.27 6.34
C ILE A 97 1.57 17.76 6.09
N ASN A 98 1.33 18.25 4.87
CA ASN A 98 1.54 19.65 4.53
C ASN A 98 0.62 20.59 5.33
N ASN A 99 -0.65 20.20 5.53
CA ASN A 99 -1.59 20.99 6.32
C ASN A 99 -1.10 21.08 7.78
N HIS A 100 -0.68 19.95 8.37
CA HIS A 100 -0.10 19.92 9.70
C HIS A 100 1.16 20.80 9.82
N LEU A 101 2.09 20.70 8.86
CA LEU A 101 3.28 21.55 8.82
C LEU A 101 2.96 23.05 8.68
N SER A 102 1.92 23.39 7.92
CA SER A 102 1.44 24.77 7.79
C SER A 102 0.93 25.29 9.14
N ASP A 103 0.13 24.50 9.84
CA ASP A 103 -0.45 24.88 11.14
C ASP A 103 0.64 25.09 12.20
N LEU A 104 1.62 24.18 12.27
CA LEU A 104 2.76 24.29 13.18
C LEU A 104 3.71 25.47 12.84
N ASN A 105 3.86 25.83 11.57
CA ASN A 105 4.62 27.02 11.16
C ASN A 105 3.85 28.31 11.54
N GLN A 106 2.52 28.33 11.36
CA GLN A 106 1.68 29.48 11.73
C GLN A 106 1.62 29.70 13.24
N SER A 107 1.63 28.62 14.04
CA SER A 107 1.67 28.69 15.51
C SER A 107 3.05 29.11 16.06
N GLY A 108 4.08 29.17 15.20
CA GLY A 108 5.46 29.48 15.58
C GLY A 108 6.18 28.34 16.31
N GLN A 109 5.58 27.13 16.32
CA GLN A 109 6.17 25.93 16.92
C GLN A 109 7.25 25.30 16.04
N LEU A 110 7.22 25.58 14.73
CA LEU A 110 8.26 25.17 13.79
C LEU A 110 8.91 26.38 13.12
N LYS A 111 10.22 26.28 12.93
CA LYS A 111 10.99 27.25 12.16
C LYS A 111 11.59 26.59 10.92
N ASP A 112 11.29 27.11 9.74
CA ASP A 112 11.95 26.77 8.48
C ASP A 112 11.86 25.26 8.08
N LEU A 113 10.75 24.57 8.37
CA LEU A 113 10.50 23.22 7.85
C LEU A 113 9.63 23.27 6.60
N SER A 114 10.17 22.81 5.47
CA SER A 114 9.48 22.80 4.17
C SER A 114 9.15 21.36 3.73
N PRO A 115 7.91 21.08 3.27
CA PRO A 115 7.54 19.80 2.66
C PRO A 115 8.02 19.63 1.22
N SER A 116 8.79 20.58 0.67
CA SER A 116 9.20 20.60 -0.75
C SER A 116 9.84 19.29 -1.21
N TRP A 117 10.74 18.72 -0.40
CA TRP A 117 11.41 17.46 -0.74
C TRP A 117 10.45 16.27 -0.76
N LEU A 118 9.49 16.21 0.17
CA LEU A 118 8.46 15.18 0.17
C LEU A 118 7.56 15.29 -1.06
N TYR A 119 7.20 16.51 -1.46
CA TYR A 119 6.46 16.75 -2.71
C TYR A 119 7.23 16.28 -3.94
N ARG A 120 8.53 16.54 -4.00
CA ARG A 120 9.40 16.08 -5.09
C ARG A 120 9.48 14.56 -5.12
N ALA A 121 9.73 13.91 -3.98
CA ALA A 121 9.75 12.45 -3.86
C ALA A 121 8.44 11.80 -4.30
N LYS A 122 7.29 12.37 -3.87
CA LYS A 122 5.97 11.95 -4.35
C LYS A 122 5.83 12.11 -5.87
N ALA A 123 6.25 13.25 -6.42
CA ALA A 123 6.18 13.49 -7.86
C ALA A 123 7.09 12.52 -8.64
N SER A 124 8.28 12.20 -8.13
CA SER A 124 9.18 11.18 -8.70
C SER A 124 8.51 9.81 -8.72
N PHE A 125 7.87 9.40 -7.61
CA PHE A 125 7.09 8.15 -7.57
C PHE A 125 5.98 8.13 -8.62
N GLN A 126 5.24 9.24 -8.76
CA GLN A 126 4.16 9.36 -9.73
C GLN A 126 4.69 9.22 -11.17
N ARG A 127 5.79 9.90 -11.52
CA ARG A 127 6.44 9.77 -12.83
C ARG A 127 6.95 8.35 -13.09
N ALA A 128 7.54 7.70 -12.09
CA ALA A 128 8.01 6.32 -12.22
C ALA A 128 6.84 5.34 -12.45
N SER A 129 5.73 5.53 -11.75
CA SER A 129 4.48 4.77 -11.96
C SER A 129 3.90 5.00 -13.36
N ASP A 130 3.88 6.26 -13.84
CA ASP A 130 3.47 6.60 -15.20
C ASP A 130 4.38 5.98 -16.27
N SER A 131 5.69 5.94 -16.03
CA SER A 131 6.64 5.28 -16.92
C SER A 131 6.34 3.79 -17.04
N ILE A 132 6.05 3.08 -15.94
CA ILE A 132 5.67 1.66 -16.01
C ILE A 132 4.42 1.46 -16.89
N ASP A 133 3.38 2.25 -16.68
CA ASP A 133 2.13 2.16 -17.47
C ASP A 133 2.36 2.49 -18.96
N ASN A 134 3.19 3.50 -19.25
CA ASN A 134 3.60 3.82 -20.60
C ASN A 134 4.41 2.69 -21.24
N ASP A 135 5.34 2.09 -20.52
CA ASP A 135 6.17 1.01 -21.06
C ASP A 135 5.34 -0.26 -21.30
N ILE A 136 4.36 -0.57 -20.45
CA ILE A 136 3.38 -1.65 -20.68
C ILE A 136 2.66 -1.44 -22.01
N LYS A 137 2.22 -0.21 -22.31
CA LYS A 137 1.49 0.11 -23.56
C LYS A 137 2.36 0.05 -24.81
N ASN A 138 3.66 0.31 -24.67
CA ASN A 138 4.59 0.43 -25.80
C ASN A 138 5.49 -0.81 -25.99
N THR A 139 5.40 -1.81 -25.12
CA THR A 139 6.22 -3.03 -25.15
C THR A 139 5.48 -4.19 -25.82
N ASN A 140 6.20 -5.01 -26.59
CA ASN A 140 5.67 -6.27 -27.11
C ASN A 140 5.54 -7.32 -25.98
N LEU A 141 4.32 -7.57 -25.49
CA LEU A 141 4.05 -8.50 -24.39
C LEU A 141 4.23 -9.99 -24.75
N ASN A 142 4.55 -10.31 -26.01
CA ASN A 142 4.95 -11.65 -26.42
C ASN A 142 6.46 -11.91 -26.23
N ASP A 143 7.26 -10.88 -25.92
CA ASP A 143 8.66 -11.04 -25.57
C ASP A 143 8.80 -11.39 -24.07
N PRO A 144 9.24 -12.61 -23.73
CA PRO A 144 9.38 -13.03 -22.34
C PRO A 144 10.36 -12.18 -21.54
N GLU A 145 11.42 -11.68 -22.17
CA GLU A 145 12.44 -10.90 -21.48
C GLU A 145 11.91 -9.49 -21.15
N ALA A 146 11.21 -8.87 -22.10
CA ALA A 146 10.57 -7.57 -21.87
C ALA A 146 9.51 -7.66 -20.77
N CYS A 147 8.67 -8.70 -20.79
CA CYS A 147 7.70 -8.97 -19.71
C CYS A 147 8.38 -9.21 -18.37
N ARG A 148 9.49 -9.97 -18.33
CA ARG A 148 10.27 -10.20 -17.10
C ARG A 148 10.80 -8.90 -16.50
N LEU A 149 11.31 -8.00 -17.32
CA LEU A 149 11.81 -6.69 -16.88
C LEU A 149 10.67 -5.80 -16.34
N LEU A 150 9.53 -5.74 -17.04
CA LEU A 150 8.35 -5.00 -16.58
C LEU A 150 7.81 -5.56 -15.26
N ASN A 151 7.63 -6.89 -15.16
CA ASN A 151 7.18 -7.54 -13.93
C ASN A 151 8.15 -7.28 -12.77
N GLY A 152 9.46 -7.29 -13.03
CA GLY A 152 10.46 -6.95 -12.03
C GLY A 152 10.31 -5.53 -11.48
N ARG A 153 9.89 -4.56 -12.30
CA ARG A 153 9.59 -3.20 -11.85
C ARG A 153 8.29 -3.12 -11.06
N ILE A 154 7.23 -3.79 -11.53
CA ILE A 154 5.93 -3.87 -10.85
C ILE A 154 6.08 -4.48 -9.46
N MET A 155 6.80 -5.60 -9.34
CA MET A 155 7.01 -6.31 -8.06
C MET A 155 7.78 -5.49 -7.03
N LYS A 156 8.59 -4.52 -7.45
CA LYS A 156 9.35 -3.65 -6.53
C LYS A 156 8.49 -2.57 -5.89
N VAL A 157 7.36 -2.20 -6.47
CA VAL A 157 6.55 -1.05 -6.00
C VAL A 157 6.11 -1.25 -4.55
N GLU A 158 5.47 -2.38 -4.26
CA GLU A 158 4.96 -2.66 -2.91
C GLU A 158 6.10 -2.80 -1.88
N HIS A 159 7.16 -3.52 -2.25
CA HIS A 159 8.31 -3.71 -1.38
C HIS A 159 9.09 -2.40 -1.12
N GLY A 160 9.16 -1.52 -2.13
CA GLY A 160 9.84 -0.24 -2.04
C GLY A 160 9.17 0.73 -1.06
N LEU A 161 7.88 0.53 -0.76
CA LEU A 161 7.14 1.31 0.23
C LEU A 161 7.35 0.84 1.68
N LEU A 162 8.19 -0.17 1.92
CA LEU A 162 8.63 -0.52 3.27
C LEU A 162 9.75 0.41 3.73
N SER A 163 9.61 0.97 4.94
CA SER A 163 10.67 1.76 5.57
C SER A 163 11.93 0.93 5.78
N GLN A 164 13.02 1.36 5.15
CA GLN A 164 14.35 0.75 5.29
C GLN A 164 15.10 1.24 6.53
N TYR A 165 14.55 2.23 7.23
CA TYR A 165 15.22 2.94 8.32
C TYR A 165 14.80 2.46 9.71
N VAL A 166 13.93 1.45 9.76
CA VAL A 166 13.44 0.86 11.01
C VAL A 166 13.65 -0.64 11.01
N SER A 167 13.99 -1.17 12.19
CA SER A 167 14.23 -2.59 12.39
C SER A 167 12.92 -3.38 12.27
N PRO A 168 12.86 -4.46 11.47
CA PRO A 168 11.69 -5.35 11.42
C PRO A 168 11.43 -6.06 12.75
N TYR A 169 12.42 -6.12 13.64
CA TYR A 169 12.26 -6.68 14.99
C TYR A 169 11.47 -5.74 15.91
N GLU A 170 11.73 -4.43 15.81
CA GLU A 170 11.03 -3.42 16.63
C GLU A 170 9.70 -3.01 16.01
N PHE A 171 9.69 -2.83 14.69
CA PHE A 171 8.54 -2.44 13.90
C PHE A 171 8.34 -3.48 12.80
N PRO A 172 7.52 -4.52 13.00
CA PRO A 172 7.29 -5.53 11.98
C PRO A 172 6.47 -4.99 10.79
N PHE A 173 5.60 -4.01 11.02
CA PHE A 173 4.70 -3.43 10.00
C PHE A 173 5.26 -2.09 9.48
N ARG A 174 6.25 -2.18 8.60
CA ARG A 174 7.10 -1.04 8.17
C ARG A 174 6.59 -0.25 6.97
N HIS A 175 5.47 -0.64 6.40
CA HIS A 175 4.93 0.00 5.21
C HIS A 175 4.59 1.48 5.45
N LEU A 176 5.01 2.40 4.58
CA LEU A 176 4.83 3.85 4.76
C LEU A 176 3.35 4.26 4.85
N VAL A 177 2.50 3.60 4.05
CA VAL A 177 1.07 3.91 3.96
C VAL A 177 0.19 3.01 4.85
N PHE A 178 0.45 1.70 4.86
CA PHE A 178 -0.38 0.71 5.53
C PHE A 178 0.25 0.11 6.81
N GLY A 179 1.46 0.55 7.17
CA GLY A 179 2.18 0.05 8.35
C GLY A 179 1.67 0.62 9.65
N LYS A 180 2.45 0.41 10.71
CA LYS A 180 2.16 0.92 12.05
C LYS A 180 3.44 1.42 12.71
N GLY A 181 3.47 2.71 13.02
CA GLY A 181 4.59 3.35 13.70
C GLY A 181 4.84 4.78 13.23
N PRO A 182 5.76 5.50 13.89
CA PRO A 182 5.96 6.95 13.69
C PRO A 182 6.51 7.32 12.31
N PHE A 183 6.94 6.34 11.51
CA PHE A 183 7.44 6.50 10.15
C PHE A 183 6.34 6.43 9.09
N THR A 184 5.11 6.09 9.46
CA THR A 184 3.99 6.05 8.52
C THR A 184 3.53 7.46 8.20
N LEU A 185 3.06 7.69 6.98
CA LEU A 185 2.67 9.04 6.54
C LEU A 185 1.50 9.62 7.38
N ASN A 186 0.62 8.75 7.89
CA ASN A 186 -0.49 9.18 8.74
C ASN A 186 0.01 9.68 10.09
N GLU A 187 0.88 8.91 10.74
CA GLU A 187 1.43 9.28 12.04
C GLU A 187 2.28 10.54 11.92
N ILE A 188 3.03 10.71 10.82
CA ILE A 188 3.78 11.95 10.55
C ILE A 188 2.86 13.18 10.49
N ALA A 189 1.64 13.04 9.96
CA ALA A 189 0.67 14.12 9.89
C ALA A 189 0.09 14.52 11.25
N GLU A 190 0.36 13.75 12.32
CA GLU A 190 -0.14 14.00 13.67
C GLU A 190 1.02 14.23 14.69
N LEU A 191 2.28 14.26 14.23
CA LEU A 191 3.44 14.43 15.11
C LEU A 191 3.64 15.89 15.53
N ASP A 192 3.51 16.17 16.82
CA ASP A 192 3.79 17.50 17.39
C ASP A 192 5.26 17.72 17.80
N ASN A 193 6.00 16.62 18.06
CA ASN A 193 7.40 16.72 18.47
C ASN A 193 8.27 17.14 17.29
N GLU A 194 8.82 18.37 17.33
CA GLU A 194 9.63 18.93 16.24
C GLU A 194 10.78 18.03 15.77
N LEU A 195 11.57 17.48 16.71
CA LEU A 195 12.73 16.66 16.36
C LEU A 195 12.30 15.37 15.65
N GLN A 196 11.26 14.72 16.18
CA GLN A 196 10.71 13.49 15.61
C GLN A 196 10.07 13.77 14.25
N LEU A 197 9.30 14.85 14.12
CA LEU A 197 8.67 15.26 12.87
C LEU A 197 9.71 15.52 11.78
N ARG A 198 10.78 16.27 12.07
CA ARG A 198 11.87 16.52 11.12
C ARG A 198 12.55 15.22 10.67
N LEU A 199 12.84 14.34 11.63
CA LEU A 199 13.47 13.05 11.34
C LEU A 199 12.56 12.19 10.46
N GLN A 200 11.31 11.98 10.87
CA GLN A 200 10.39 11.11 10.14
C GLN A 200 10.03 11.67 8.76
N LEU A 201 9.90 12.99 8.62
CA LEU A 201 9.71 13.64 7.32
C LEU A 201 10.90 13.38 6.38
N ALA A 202 12.14 13.50 6.87
CA ALA A 202 13.33 13.21 6.08
C ALA A 202 13.42 11.72 5.68
N LEU A 203 13.20 10.82 6.63
CA LEU A 203 13.24 9.37 6.37
C LEU A 203 12.14 8.93 5.40
N ALA A 204 10.91 9.43 5.56
CA ALA A 204 9.81 9.14 4.63
C ALA A 204 10.09 9.67 3.23
N THR A 205 10.67 10.88 3.12
CA THR A 205 11.11 11.46 1.85
C THR A 205 12.13 10.57 1.15
N TRP A 206 13.20 10.17 1.84
CA TRP A 206 14.23 9.31 1.25
C TRP A 206 13.70 7.93 0.92
N ASN A 207 12.78 7.37 1.72
CA ASN A 207 12.17 6.09 1.40
C ASN A 207 11.34 6.17 0.11
N LEU A 208 10.46 7.17 0.00
CA LEU A 208 9.60 7.34 -1.17
C LEU A 208 10.41 7.64 -2.45
N GLN A 209 11.47 8.45 -2.34
CA GLN A 209 12.39 8.69 -3.45
C GLN A 209 13.18 7.41 -3.81
N GLY A 210 13.63 6.63 -2.82
CA GLY A 210 14.28 5.35 -3.05
C GLY A 210 13.36 4.35 -3.76
N CYS A 211 12.08 4.31 -3.38
CA CYS A 211 11.06 3.53 -4.07
C CYS A 211 10.94 3.98 -5.53
N ALA A 212 10.77 5.28 -5.79
CA ALA A 212 10.69 5.83 -7.14
C ALA A 212 11.91 5.45 -8.00
N ASN A 213 13.12 5.56 -7.45
CA ASN A 213 14.35 5.20 -8.13
C ASN A 213 14.42 3.69 -8.44
N SER A 214 13.91 2.83 -7.53
CA SER A 214 13.89 1.37 -7.74
C SER A 214 12.91 0.93 -8.83
N MET A 215 11.89 1.75 -9.09
CA MET A 215 10.87 1.56 -10.13
C MET A 215 11.35 2.00 -11.51
N ALA A 216 12.42 2.81 -11.59
CA ALA A 216 12.99 3.26 -12.85
C ALA A 216 13.48 2.07 -13.69
N GLY A 217 13.29 2.17 -15.01
CA GLY A 217 13.74 1.12 -15.95
C GLY A 217 15.27 1.09 -16.05
N ASN A 218 15.88 2.24 -16.35
CA ASN A 218 17.32 2.41 -16.40
C ASN A 218 17.79 3.41 -15.33
N LEU A 219 19.08 3.30 -14.97
CA LEU A 219 19.75 4.28 -14.09
C LEU A 219 19.69 5.71 -14.65
N TRP A 220 19.65 5.85 -15.98
CA TRP A 220 19.55 7.13 -16.67
C TRP A 220 18.16 7.76 -16.61
N ASP A 221 17.13 6.96 -16.30
CA ASP A 221 15.74 7.43 -16.16
C ASP A 221 15.46 7.97 -14.76
N ILE A 222 16.45 7.88 -13.84
CA ILE A 222 16.35 8.44 -12.50
C ILE A 222 16.43 9.96 -12.60
N ASP A 223 15.42 10.62 -12.04
CA ASP A 223 15.40 12.08 -11.93
C ASP A 223 16.47 12.54 -10.93
N ASN A 224 17.52 13.17 -11.45
CA ASN A 224 18.62 13.70 -10.65
C ASN A 224 18.37 15.12 -10.14
N GLU A 225 17.27 15.76 -10.54
CA GLU A 225 16.90 17.07 -10.00
C GLU A 225 16.13 16.87 -8.69
N ILE A 226 16.88 16.74 -7.58
CA ILE A 226 16.35 16.85 -6.20
C ILE A 226 16.65 18.20 -5.55
#